data_AF-A0A9X5KRP4-F1
#
_entry.id   AF-A0A9X5KRP4-F1
#
_cell.length_a   1.000
_cell.length_b   1.000
_cell.length_c   1.000
_cell.angle_alpha   90.00
_cell.angle_beta   90.00
_cell.angle_gamma   90.00
#
_symmetry.space_group_name_H-M   'P 1'
#
loop_
_entity.id
_entity.type
_entity.pdbx_description
1 polymer ?
#
loop_
_entity_poly.entity_id
_entity_poly.type
_entity_poly.pdbx_seq_one_letter_code
_entity_poly.pdbx_strand_id
1 'polypeptide(L)'
;MIHNGSLWMGAPASAEKDHIDKLSRNNLKTLYKELGGLSAQESKFLTEFFNVPLYATHSTAAPVKREDDNIALFSRQKLIDRSIIFNTDNSPQEDIKLLGNDDFVFFALEAGVEPKKPSSRFGGTTFRFGFDAPAFKDSAWLSLVEMRFAQTPNLDRHIDSLSGPEYARVSKRKLNPFETVFSGGDMRAGIGLSLIQDFRKLSPASNHRMLECTGEVEMNKLVNGFYRPEIKVARHFFSDNYREAAVRKDDKT
;
A
#
# COMPACT_ATOMS: atom_id res chain seq x y z
N MET A 1 -8.00 -1.90 -16.59
CA MET A 1 -8.40 -3.21 -16.03
C MET A 1 -7.19 -4.14 -16.12
N ILE A 2 -6.85 -4.86 -15.05
CA ILE A 2 -5.55 -5.55 -14.89
C ILE A 2 -5.26 -6.62 -15.94
N HIS A 3 -6.29 -7.23 -16.54
CA HIS A 3 -6.13 -8.28 -17.57
C HIS A 3 -5.40 -7.82 -18.84
N ASN A 4 -5.27 -6.51 -19.05
CA ASN A 4 -4.50 -5.95 -20.16
C ASN A 4 -2.98 -6.00 -19.91
N GLY A 5 -2.55 -6.24 -18.66
CA GLY A 5 -1.15 -6.35 -18.29
C GLY A 5 -0.62 -7.75 -18.55
N SER A 6 0.57 -7.84 -19.17
CA SER A 6 1.21 -9.14 -19.44
C SER A 6 1.52 -9.94 -18.16
N LEU A 7 1.68 -9.28 -17.01
CA LEU A 7 1.84 -9.95 -15.70
C LEU A 7 0.62 -10.81 -15.35
N TRP A 8 -0.58 -10.41 -15.80
CA TRP A 8 -1.85 -11.06 -15.47
C TRP A 8 -2.34 -12.03 -16.55
N MET A 9 -1.48 -12.43 -17.49
CA MET A 9 -1.85 -13.40 -18.53
C MET A 9 -2.41 -14.69 -17.89
N GLY A 10 -3.67 -15.01 -18.19
CA GLY A 10 -4.40 -16.15 -17.61
C GLY A 10 -5.38 -15.77 -16.50
N ALA A 11 -5.40 -14.52 -16.04
CA ALA A 11 -6.46 -14.02 -15.16
C ALA A 11 -7.77 -13.83 -15.97
N PRO A 12 -8.93 -14.27 -15.46
CA PRO A 12 -10.21 -14.13 -16.15
C PRO A 12 -10.66 -12.66 -16.20
N ALA A 13 -10.83 -12.11 -17.41
CA ALA A 13 -11.19 -10.71 -17.62
C ALA A 13 -12.55 -10.30 -17.02
N SER A 14 -13.52 -11.22 -16.97
CA SER A 14 -14.86 -10.97 -16.38
C SER A 14 -14.93 -11.18 -14.87
N ALA A 15 -13.82 -11.56 -14.22
CA ALA A 15 -13.79 -11.94 -12.82
C ALA A 15 -12.54 -11.41 -12.10
N GLU A 16 -12.06 -10.20 -12.47
CA GLU A 16 -10.85 -9.61 -11.88
C GLU A 16 -10.94 -9.47 -10.36
N LYS A 17 -12.08 -8.96 -9.86
CA LYS A 17 -12.32 -8.82 -8.42
C LYS A 17 -12.27 -10.19 -7.75
N ASP A 18 -12.96 -11.18 -8.30
CA ASP A 18 -12.97 -12.54 -7.74
C ASP A 18 -11.60 -13.19 -7.76
N HIS A 19 -10.79 -12.92 -8.79
CA HIS A 19 -9.42 -13.38 -8.90
C HIS A 19 -8.53 -12.76 -7.81
N ILE A 20 -8.60 -11.43 -7.63
CA ILE A 20 -7.89 -10.70 -6.58
C ILE A 20 -8.33 -11.17 -5.18
N ASP A 21 -9.63 -11.34 -4.95
CA ASP A 21 -10.15 -11.85 -3.69
C ASP A 21 -9.70 -13.30 -3.43
N LYS A 22 -9.58 -14.12 -4.48
CA LYS A 22 -9.03 -15.47 -4.36
C LYS A 22 -7.54 -15.45 -4.00
N LEU A 23 -6.75 -14.55 -4.59
CA LEU A 23 -5.35 -14.34 -4.21
C LEU A 23 -5.25 -13.91 -2.74
N SER A 24 -6.03 -12.90 -2.33
CA SER A 24 -6.08 -12.41 -0.94
C SER A 24 -6.34 -13.53 0.06
N ARG A 25 -7.43 -14.31 -0.14
CA ARG A 25 -7.78 -15.42 0.75
C ARG A 25 -6.70 -16.50 0.80
N ASN A 26 -6.09 -16.82 -0.34
CA ASN A 26 -5.02 -17.80 -0.40
C ASN A 26 -3.77 -17.31 0.36
N ASN A 27 -3.37 -16.06 0.15
CA ASN A 27 -2.21 -15.46 0.80
C ASN A 27 -2.42 -15.40 2.31
N LEU A 28 -3.60 -14.97 2.75
CA LEU A 28 -3.94 -14.91 4.17
C LEU A 28 -3.96 -16.31 4.81
N LYS A 29 -4.52 -17.31 4.12
CA LYS A 29 -4.49 -18.72 4.55
C LYS A 29 -3.06 -19.25 4.67
N THR A 30 -2.19 -18.93 3.71
CA THR A 30 -0.77 -19.29 3.76
C THR A 30 -0.08 -18.64 4.95
N LEU A 31 -0.30 -17.34 5.19
CA LEU A 31 0.24 -16.63 6.35
C LEU A 31 -0.19 -17.29 7.67
N TYR A 32 -1.48 -17.59 7.84
CA TYR A 32 -1.96 -18.28 9.04
C TYR A 32 -1.30 -19.66 9.21
N LYS A 33 -1.14 -20.43 8.13
CA LYS A 33 -0.51 -21.74 8.18
C LYS A 33 0.97 -21.65 8.55
N GLU A 34 1.71 -20.74 7.95
CA GLU A 34 3.15 -20.57 8.16
C GLU A 34 3.48 -19.96 9.53
N LEU A 35 2.63 -19.03 9.99
CA LEU A 35 2.79 -18.44 11.32
C LEU A 35 2.37 -19.41 12.42
N GLY A 36 1.38 -20.26 12.18
CA GLY A 36 0.84 -21.13 13.22
C GLY A 36 0.38 -20.31 14.43
N GLY A 37 0.77 -20.74 15.64
CA GLY A 37 0.51 -19.98 16.86
C GLY A 37 1.33 -18.69 16.93
N LEU A 38 0.68 -17.60 17.31
CA LEU A 38 1.36 -16.36 17.66
C LEU A 38 1.80 -16.41 19.12
N SER A 39 2.99 -15.88 19.41
CA SER A 39 3.41 -15.61 20.78
C SER A 39 2.55 -14.51 21.41
N ALA A 40 2.61 -14.38 22.74
CA ALA A 40 1.94 -13.30 23.45
C ALA A 40 2.39 -11.91 22.96
N GLN A 41 3.69 -11.78 22.64
CA GLN A 41 4.26 -10.52 22.15
C GLN A 41 3.79 -10.19 20.72
N GLU A 42 3.76 -11.19 19.84
CA GLU A 42 3.22 -11.04 18.47
C GLU A 42 1.73 -10.69 18.49
N SER A 43 0.97 -11.32 19.37
CA SER A 43 -0.46 -11.04 19.56
C SER A 43 -0.65 -9.59 20.03
N LYS A 44 0.14 -9.14 21.01
CA LYS A 44 0.14 -7.75 21.48
C LYS A 44 0.47 -6.78 20.34
N PHE A 45 1.52 -7.04 19.57
CA PHE A 45 1.89 -6.21 18.43
C PHE A 45 0.73 -6.09 17.42
N LEU A 46 0.07 -7.19 17.06
CA LEU A 46 -1.09 -7.13 16.17
C LEU A 46 -2.25 -6.33 16.74
N THR A 47 -2.55 -6.52 18.04
CA THR A 47 -3.60 -5.73 18.70
C THR A 47 -3.30 -4.23 18.58
N GLU A 48 -2.06 -3.81 18.85
CA GLU A 48 -1.66 -2.40 18.70
C GLU A 48 -1.72 -1.95 17.23
N PHE A 49 -1.22 -2.76 16.29
CA PHE A 49 -1.32 -2.46 14.86
C PHE A 49 -2.77 -2.30 14.37
N PHE A 50 -3.71 -3.09 14.90
CA PHE A 50 -5.13 -2.95 14.60
C PHE A 50 -5.81 -1.74 15.27
N ASN A 51 -5.17 -1.14 16.27
CA ASN A 51 -5.67 0.08 16.92
C ASN A 51 -5.06 1.36 16.34
N VAL A 52 -3.86 1.29 15.74
CA VAL A 52 -3.22 2.47 15.11
C VAL A 52 -4.07 2.99 13.94
N PRO A 53 -4.40 4.29 13.88
CA PRO A 53 -5.09 4.87 12.74
C PRO A 53 -4.27 4.73 11.45
N LEU A 54 -4.89 4.23 10.38
CA LEU A 54 -4.28 4.11 9.06
C LEU A 54 -4.98 5.04 8.07
N TYR A 55 -4.22 5.65 7.16
CA TYR A 55 -4.73 6.54 6.13
C TYR A 55 -4.22 6.14 4.76
N ALA A 56 -5.15 6.03 3.80
CA ALA A 56 -4.83 5.99 2.38
C ALA A 56 -4.57 7.43 1.91
N THR A 57 -3.44 7.66 1.25
CA THR A 57 -2.98 8.99 0.87
C THR A 57 -2.77 9.11 -0.64
N HIS A 58 -3.27 10.20 -1.21
CA HIS A 58 -3.13 10.50 -2.63
C HIS A 58 -2.64 11.94 -2.79
N SER A 59 -1.50 12.13 -3.43
CA SER A 59 -1.01 13.47 -3.79
C SER A 59 -1.30 13.73 -5.26
N THR A 60 -1.87 14.88 -5.57
CA THR A 60 -2.13 15.29 -6.95
C THR A 60 -2.17 16.81 -7.07
N ALA A 61 -1.87 17.31 -8.26
CA ALA A 61 -2.10 18.71 -8.64
C ALA A 61 -3.36 18.88 -9.50
N ALA A 62 -4.04 17.78 -9.87
CA ALA A 62 -5.29 17.84 -10.64
C ALA A 62 -6.42 18.47 -9.79
N PRO A 63 -7.42 19.10 -10.42
CA PRO A 63 -8.61 19.56 -9.72
C PRO A 63 -9.40 18.33 -9.24
N VAL A 64 -9.53 18.19 -7.92
CA VAL A 64 -10.21 17.03 -7.31
C VAL A 64 -11.45 17.41 -6.52
N LYS A 65 -11.60 18.66 -6.10
CA LYS A 65 -12.78 19.15 -5.38
C LYS A 65 -13.92 19.38 -6.36
N ARG A 66 -15.10 18.85 -6.03
CA ARG A 66 -16.36 19.09 -6.72
C ARG A 66 -17.11 20.25 -6.07
N GLU A 67 -18.18 20.70 -6.72
CA GLU A 67 -19.04 21.80 -6.23
C GLU A 67 -19.74 21.48 -4.90
N ASP A 68 -19.90 20.19 -4.58
CA ASP A 68 -20.51 19.69 -3.34
C ASP A 68 -19.47 19.42 -2.23
N ASP A 69 -18.28 20.04 -2.32
CA ASP A 69 -17.11 19.85 -1.43
C ASP A 69 -16.55 18.41 -1.36
N ASN A 70 -17.12 17.48 -2.13
CA ASN A 70 -16.64 16.12 -2.26
C ASN A 70 -15.36 16.05 -3.10
N ILE A 71 -14.51 15.09 -2.77
CA ILE A 71 -13.33 14.76 -3.56
C ILE A 71 -13.69 13.70 -4.60
N ALA A 72 -13.23 13.92 -5.83
CA ALA A 72 -13.24 12.96 -6.92
C ALA A 72 -11.82 12.73 -7.44
N LEU A 73 -11.33 11.50 -7.25
CA LEU A 73 -10.08 11.03 -7.84
C LEU A 73 -10.40 10.10 -9.01
N PHE A 74 -9.67 10.24 -10.09
CA PHE A 74 -9.88 9.48 -11.32
C PHE A 74 -8.62 8.72 -11.72
N SER A 75 -8.79 7.51 -12.23
CA SER A 75 -7.71 6.75 -12.86
C SER A 75 -7.16 7.49 -14.08
N ARG A 76 -5.99 7.10 -14.56
CA ARG A 76 -5.41 7.67 -15.78
C ARG A 76 -6.38 7.56 -16.96
N GLN A 77 -6.93 6.36 -17.18
CA GLN A 77 -7.89 6.14 -18.27
C GLN A 77 -9.10 7.07 -18.13
N LYS A 78 -9.62 7.23 -16.91
CA LYS A 78 -10.78 8.09 -16.67
C LYS A 78 -10.47 9.58 -16.84
N LEU A 79 -9.26 10.02 -16.52
CA LEU A 79 -8.78 11.39 -16.79
C LEU A 79 -8.72 11.66 -18.30
N ILE A 80 -8.20 10.70 -19.08
CA ILE A 80 -8.16 10.77 -20.55
C ILE A 80 -9.58 10.81 -21.11
N ASP A 81 -10.46 9.89 -20.70
CA ASP A 81 -11.86 9.83 -21.15
C ASP A 81 -12.63 11.13 -20.88
N ARG A 82 -12.25 11.85 -19.81
CA ARG A 82 -12.88 13.12 -19.40
C ARG A 82 -12.14 14.37 -19.89
N SER A 83 -11.06 14.23 -20.65
CA SER A 83 -10.23 15.35 -21.11
C SER A 83 -9.72 16.24 -19.97
N ILE A 84 -9.45 15.66 -18.80
CA ILE A 84 -8.87 16.38 -17.66
C ILE A 84 -7.35 16.42 -17.86
N ILE A 85 -6.74 17.60 -17.75
CA ILE A 85 -5.29 17.76 -17.88
C ILE A 85 -4.60 17.22 -16.62
N PHE A 86 -3.58 16.39 -16.80
CA PHE A 86 -2.78 15.81 -15.72
C PHE A 86 -1.34 15.53 -16.20
N ASN A 87 -0.44 15.27 -15.26
CA ASN A 87 0.94 14.88 -15.58
C ASN A 87 0.99 13.44 -16.09
N THR A 88 1.33 13.26 -17.37
CA THR A 88 1.39 11.96 -18.03
C THR A 88 2.68 11.17 -17.79
N ASP A 89 3.73 11.81 -17.29
CA ASP A 89 5.11 11.27 -17.20
C ASP A 89 5.27 10.30 -16.01
N ASN A 90 4.32 10.36 -15.08
CA ASN A 90 4.30 9.54 -13.87
C ASN A 90 3.85 8.08 -14.09
N SER A 91 3.48 7.70 -15.32
CA SER A 91 3.09 6.33 -15.70
C SER A 91 3.73 5.95 -17.04
N PRO A 92 4.98 5.47 -17.05
CA PRO A 92 5.64 4.95 -18.23
C PRO A 92 4.78 3.94 -19.01
N GLN A 93 4.79 3.99 -20.34
CA GLN A 93 4.02 3.03 -21.16
C GLN A 93 4.40 1.57 -20.91
N GLU A 94 5.64 1.30 -20.51
CA GLU A 94 6.10 -0.02 -20.12
C GLU A 94 5.36 -0.56 -18.90
N ASP A 95 5.10 0.28 -17.89
CA ASP A 95 4.33 -0.10 -16.71
C ASP A 95 2.91 -0.48 -17.08
N ILE A 96 2.30 0.30 -17.97
CA ILE A 96 0.93 0.06 -18.45
C ILE A 96 0.87 -1.29 -19.18
N LYS A 97 1.82 -1.56 -20.08
CA LYS A 97 1.89 -2.84 -20.83
C LYS A 97 2.12 -4.04 -19.91
N LEU A 98 2.95 -3.89 -18.88
CA LEU A 98 3.28 -4.97 -17.95
C LEU A 98 2.14 -5.24 -16.95
N LEU A 99 1.62 -4.18 -16.32
CA LEU A 99 0.73 -4.29 -15.16
C LEU A 99 -0.76 -4.12 -15.49
N GLY A 100 -1.11 -3.45 -16.60
CA GLY A 100 -2.50 -3.17 -16.98
C GLY A 100 -3.29 -2.33 -15.95
N ASN A 101 -2.57 -1.59 -15.09
CA ASN A 101 -3.12 -0.96 -13.89
C ASN A 101 -3.38 0.55 -14.05
N ASP A 102 -3.42 1.05 -15.28
CA ASP A 102 -3.70 2.45 -15.62
C ASP A 102 -5.16 2.88 -15.36
N ASP A 103 -6.05 1.92 -15.15
CA ASP A 103 -7.43 2.17 -14.74
C ASP A 103 -7.65 2.06 -13.22
N PHE A 104 -6.60 2.31 -12.41
CA PHE A 104 -6.71 2.43 -10.95
C PHE A 104 -6.35 3.84 -10.45
N VAL A 105 -6.98 4.22 -9.35
CA VAL A 105 -6.52 5.29 -8.46
C VAL A 105 -5.62 4.66 -7.41
N PHE A 106 -4.38 5.15 -7.31
CA PHE A 106 -3.38 4.63 -6.38
C PHE A 106 -3.29 5.48 -5.13
N PHE A 107 -3.14 4.83 -3.98
CA PHE A 107 -2.90 5.47 -2.70
C PHE A 107 -1.71 4.83 -2.01
N ALA A 108 -0.89 5.66 -1.35
CA ALA A 108 0.11 5.18 -0.41
C ALA A 108 -0.52 5.00 0.98
N LEU A 109 0.04 4.12 1.79
CA LEU A 109 -0.42 3.88 3.17
C LEU A 109 0.44 4.66 4.18
N GLU A 110 -0.22 5.43 5.04
CA GLU A 110 0.39 6.07 6.20
C GLU A 110 -0.21 5.54 7.49
N ALA A 111 0.64 5.31 8.50
CA ALA A 111 0.19 5.06 9.87
C ALA A 111 0.31 6.34 10.70
N GLY A 112 -0.73 6.60 11.48
CA GLY A 112 -0.84 7.71 12.40
C GLY A 112 -1.69 8.88 11.94
N VAL A 113 -2.17 9.63 12.93
CA VAL A 113 -3.09 10.76 12.76
C VAL A 113 -2.41 11.93 12.05
N GLU A 114 -1.14 12.17 12.35
CA GLU A 114 -0.37 13.26 11.74
C GLU A 114 0.20 12.87 10.38
N PRO A 115 0.10 13.73 9.35
CA PRO A 115 0.73 13.50 8.05
C PRO A 115 2.23 13.25 8.19
N LYS A 116 2.75 12.21 7.53
CA LYS A 116 4.17 11.82 7.67
C LYS A 116 5.02 12.18 6.46
N LYS A 117 4.39 12.43 5.31
CA LYS A 117 5.09 12.74 4.06
C LYS A 117 5.31 14.26 3.90
N PRO A 118 6.56 14.76 3.93
CA PRO A 118 6.84 16.20 3.85
C PRO A 118 6.82 16.75 2.41
N SER A 119 6.93 15.87 1.40
CA SER A 119 7.02 16.27 -0.02
C SER A 119 6.47 15.21 -0.98
N SER A 120 6.07 15.61 -2.19
CA SER A 120 5.57 14.71 -3.23
C SER A 120 5.89 15.20 -4.64
N ARG A 121 6.27 14.28 -5.53
CA ARG A 121 6.46 14.56 -6.97
C ARG A 121 5.14 14.76 -7.73
N PHE A 122 4.03 14.31 -7.14
CA PHE A 122 2.73 14.27 -7.81
C PHE A 122 1.87 15.52 -7.58
N GLY A 123 2.26 16.41 -6.67
CA GLY A 123 1.54 17.65 -6.37
C GLY A 123 1.84 18.21 -4.99
N GLY A 124 1.41 19.46 -4.76
CA GLY A 124 1.61 20.20 -3.50
C GLY A 124 0.58 19.92 -2.41
N THR A 125 -0.47 19.16 -2.71
CA THR A 125 -1.51 18.77 -1.75
C THR A 125 -1.61 17.26 -1.68
N THR A 126 -1.67 16.74 -0.46
CA THR A 126 -1.95 15.33 -0.18
C THR A 126 -3.31 15.21 0.50
N PHE A 127 -4.18 14.40 -0.09
CA PHE A 127 -5.47 14.04 0.48
C PHE A 127 -5.32 12.73 1.25
N ARG A 128 -5.83 12.69 2.48
CA ARG A 128 -5.76 11.55 3.39
C ARG A 128 -7.17 11.08 3.71
N PHE A 129 -7.42 9.78 3.53
CA PHE A 129 -8.71 9.14 3.72
C PHE A 129 -8.54 8.02 4.75
N GLY A 130 -9.51 7.85 5.66
CA GLY A 130 -9.45 6.76 6.63
C GLY A 130 -9.37 5.41 5.90
N PHE A 131 -8.36 4.60 6.22
CA PHE A 131 -8.14 3.30 5.58
C PHE A 131 -9.31 2.33 5.77
N ASP A 132 -10.02 2.49 6.89
CA ASP A 132 -11.19 1.69 7.25
C ASP A 132 -12.51 2.16 6.59
N ALA A 133 -12.46 3.16 5.70
CA ALA A 133 -13.64 3.66 4.99
C ALA A 133 -14.24 2.57 4.07
N PRO A 134 -15.58 2.53 3.87
CA PRO A 134 -16.24 1.52 3.04
C PRO A 134 -15.65 1.40 1.63
N ALA A 135 -15.30 2.53 1.00
CA ALA A 135 -14.69 2.55 -0.32
C ALA A 135 -13.43 1.66 -0.41
N PHE A 136 -12.61 1.60 0.64
CA PHE A 136 -11.45 0.71 0.68
C PHE A 136 -11.81 -0.72 1.08
N LYS A 137 -12.67 -0.90 2.08
CA LYS A 137 -13.08 -2.23 2.57
C LYS A 137 -13.84 -3.05 1.54
N ASP A 138 -14.60 -2.42 0.65
CA ASP A 138 -15.53 -3.13 -0.23
C ASP A 138 -14.94 -3.35 -1.63
N SER A 139 -14.08 -2.42 -2.08
CA SER A 139 -13.70 -2.34 -3.49
C SER A 139 -12.21 -2.15 -3.77
N ALA A 140 -11.39 -1.89 -2.74
CA ALA A 140 -9.96 -1.75 -2.93
C ALA A 140 -9.20 -3.06 -2.77
N TRP A 141 -8.02 -3.09 -3.36
CA TRP A 141 -7.01 -4.09 -3.09
C TRP A 141 -5.66 -3.42 -2.90
N LEU A 142 -4.74 -4.16 -2.30
CA LEU A 142 -3.42 -3.70 -1.92
C LEU A 142 -2.39 -4.73 -2.37
N SER A 143 -1.24 -4.23 -2.83
CA SER A 143 -0.02 -5.03 -2.85
C SER A 143 0.94 -4.48 -1.81
N LEU A 144 1.61 -5.37 -1.06
CA LEU A 144 2.59 -4.93 -0.05
C LEU A 144 3.74 -4.15 -0.68
N VAL A 145 4.16 -4.52 -1.88
CA VAL A 145 5.23 -3.86 -2.65
C VAL A 145 4.71 -3.48 -4.04
N GLU A 146 5.44 -2.59 -4.73
CA GLU A 146 5.20 -2.29 -6.14
C GLU A 146 5.33 -3.58 -6.99
N MET A 147 4.29 -3.93 -7.75
CA MET A 147 4.22 -5.23 -8.42
C MET A 147 5.21 -5.39 -9.59
N ARG A 148 5.68 -4.31 -10.23
CA ARG A 148 6.66 -4.39 -11.34
C ARG A 148 7.97 -5.01 -10.89
N PHE A 149 8.49 -4.55 -9.75
CA PHE A 149 9.76 -5.05 -9.21
C PHE A 149 9.56 -6.14 -8.16
N ALA A 150 8.40 -6.14 -7.51
CA ALA A 150 8.02 -7.03 -6.43
C ALA A 150 9.13 -7.13 -5.37
N GLN A 151 9.66 -5.98 -4.95
CA GLN A 151 10.87 -5.92 -4.12
C GLN A 151 10.61 -5.11 -2.86
N THR A 152 11.09 -5.60 -1.71
CA THR A 152 11.03 -4.81 -0.47
C THR A 152 11.89 -3.54 -0.58
N PRO A 153 11.54 -2.45 0.12
CA PRO A 153 12.32 -1.21 0.10
C PRO A 153 13.73 -1.39 0.68
N ASN A 154 14.51 -0.31 0.66
CA ASN A 154 15.73 -0.24 1.44
C ASN A 154 15.37 0.10 2.89
N LEU A 155 15.37 -0.90 3.80
CA LEU A 155 14.91 -0.71 5.18
C LEU A 155 15.85 0.20 5.99
N ASP A 156 17.11 0.30 5.61
CA ASP A 156 18.13 1.15 6.26
C ASP A 156 17.75 2.64 6.29
N ARG A 157 16.81 3.08 5.45
CA ARG A 157 16.27 4.46 5.44
C ARG A 157 15.16 4.69 6.44
N HIS A 158 14.63 3.63 7.04
CA HIS A 158 13.42 3.64 7.85
C HIS A 158 13.62 3.04 9.24
N ILE A 159 14.54 2.07 9.37
CA ILE A 159 14.79 1.31 10.60
C ILE A 159 16.31 1.25 10.77
N ASP A 160 16.86 1.82 11.84
CA ASP A 160 18.31 1.97 12.05
C ASP A 160 18.94 0.85 12.91
N SER A 161 18.12 -0.12 13.32
CA SER A 161 18.45 -1.01 14.43
C SER A 161 18.88 -2.42 14.03
N LEU A 162 18.96 -2.74 12.73
CA LEU A 162 19.29 -4.09 12.26
C LEU A 162 20.79 -4.24 12.02
N SER A 163 21.29 -5.47 12.10
CA SER A 163 22.66 -5.79 11.68
C SER A 163 22.76 -5.86 10.14
N GLY A 164 23.97 -5.73 9.59
CA GLY A 164 24.22 -5.88 8.15
C GLY A 164 23.62 -7.16 7.54
N PRO A 165 23.84 -8.35 8.13
CA PRO A 165 23.23 -9.59 7.66
C PRO A 165 21.69 -9.61 7.73
N GLU A 166 21.09 -8.93 8.71
CA GLU A 166 19.64 -8.80 8.80
C GLU A 166 19.11 -7.88 7.69
N TYR A 167 19.72 -6.72 7.47
CA TYR A 167 19.35 -5.85 6.33
C TYR A 167 19.44 -6.59 5.00
N ALA A 168 20.51 -7.36 4.76
CA ALA A 168 20.67 -8.13 3.54
C ALA A 168 19.57 -9.20 3.34
N ARG A 169 18.95 -9.68 4.42
CA ARG A 169 17.89 -10.69 4.38
C ARG A 169 16.50 -10.11 4.08
N VAL A 170 16.21 -8.91 4.59
CA VAL A 170 14.86 -8.32 4.51
C VAL A 170 14.75 -7.12 3.57
N SER A 171 15.85 -6.43 3.27
CA SER A 171 15.88 -5.29 2.33
C SER A 171 16.12 -5.74 0.92
N LYS A 172 15.50 -5.04 -0.04
CA LYS A 172 15.69 -5.29 -1.47
C LYS A 172 15.52 -6.75 -1.88
N ARG A 173 14.78 -7.56 -1.12
CA ARG A 173 14.54 -8.95 -1.50
C ARG A 173 13.40 -9.01 -2.51
N LYS A 174 13.53 -9.89 -3.49
CA LYS A 174 12.44 -10.17 -4.42
C LYS A 174 11.37 -11.03 -3.74
N LEU A 175 10.13 -10.69 -4.00
CA LEU A 175 8.93 -11.38 -3.60
C LEU A 175 8.20 -11.86 -4.86
N ASN A 176 7.33 -12.84 -4.71
CA ASN A 176 6.33 -13.12 -5.73
C ASN A 176 5.25 -12.04 -5.65
N PRO A 177 4.99 -11.24 -6.70
CA PRO A 177 4.04 -10.13 -6.64
C PRO A 177 2.64 -10.59 -6.22
N PHE A 178 2.20 -11.79 -6.63
CA PHE A 178 0.86 -12.30 -6.32
C PHE A 178 0.70 -12.76 -4.87
N GLU A 179 1.80 -13.10 -4.18
CA GLU A 179 1.80 -13.46 -2.76
C GLU A 179 1.72 -12.24 -1.84
N THR A 180 1.78 -11.03 -2.42
CA THR A 180 1.71 -9.75 -1.68
C THR A 180 0.35 -9.07 -1.77
N VAL A 181 -0.62 -9.71 -2.42
CA VAL A 181 -1.93 -9.14 -2.72
C VAL A 181 -2.94 -9.45 -1.60
N PHE A 182 -3.65 -8.42 -1.16
CA PHE A 182 -4.77 -8.52 -0.22
C PHE A 182 -5.91 -7.61 -0.68
N SER A 183 -7.17 -7.94 -0.36
CA SER A 183 -8.32 -7.13 -0.76
C SER A 183 -9.29 -6.85 0.37
N GLY A 184 -9.94 -5.69 0.28
CA GLY A 184 -10.97 -5.27 1.22
C GLY A 184 -10.58 -5.39 2.70
N GLY A 185 -11.41 -6.09 3.48
CA GLY A 185 -11.17 -6.34 4.90
C GLY A 185 -9.88 -7.12 5.22
N ASP A 186 -9.34 -7.90 4.27
CA ASP A 186 -8.12 -8.68 4.48
C ASP A 186 -6.86 -7.81 4.46
N MET A 187 -6.91 -6.61 3.84
CA MET A 187 -5.70 -5.79 3.63
C MET A 187 -4.97 -5.48 4.92
N ARG A 188 -5.70 -5.13 5.98
CA ARG A 188 -5.10 -4.81 7.28
C ARG A 188 -4.41 -6.05 7.88
N ALA A 189 -5.11 -7.18 7.92
CA ALA A 189 -4.57 -8.42 8.45
C ALA A 189 -3.34 -8.89 7.65
N GLY A 190 -3.39 -8.78 6.32
CA GLY A 190 -2.27 -9.08 5.43
C GLY A 190 -1.00 -8.33 5.79
N ILE A 191 -1.09 -7.00 5.98
CA ILE A 191 0.07 -6.17 6.38
C ILE A 191 0.63 -6.62 7.73
N GLY A 192 -0.22 -6.73 8.76
CA GLY A 192 0.20 -7.04 10.12
C GLY A 192 0.86 -8.41 10.22
N LEU A 193 0.27 -9.43 9.59
CA LEU A 193 0.80 -10.79 9.61
C LEU A 193 2.09 -10.92 8.78
N SER A 194 2.19 -10.23 7.64
CA SER A 194 3.42 -10.20 6.83
C SER A 194 4.58 -9.53 7.56
N LEU A 195 4.34 -8.50 8.38
CA LEU A 195 5.36 -7.93 9.26
C LEU A 195 5.87 -8.95 10.27
N ILE A 196 4.97 -9.68 10.96
CA ILE A 196 5.38 -10.73 11.91
C ILE A 196 6.18 -11.83 11.21
N GLN A 197 5.74 -12.28 10.03
CA GLN A 197 6.45 -13.30 9.27
C GLN A 197 7.89 -12.88 8.98
N ASP A 198 8.15 -11.59 8.79
CA ASP A 198 9.50 -11.06 8.63
C ASP A 198 10.27 -10.86 9.91
N PHE A 199 9.62 -10.42 10.98
CA PHE A 199 10.29 -10.28 12.28
C PHE A 199 10.84 -11.62 12.74
N ARG A 200 10.16 -12.74 12.45
CA ARG A 200 10.64 -14.12 12.71
C ARG A 200 11.91 -14.50 11.96
N LYS A 201 12.26 -13.79 10.89
CA LYS A 201 13.51 -14.00 10.12
C LYS A 201 14.71 -13.23 10.70
N LEU A 202 14.47 -12.39 11.71
CA LEU A 202 15.48 -11.59 12.41
C LEU A 202 16.07 -12.35 13.61
N SER A 203 17.16 -11.84 14.19
CA SER A 203 17.66 -12.33 15.47
C SER A 203 16.62 -12.13 16.59
N PRO A 204 16.64 -12.93 17.68
CA PRO A 204 15.68 -12.77 18.78
C PRO A 204 15.62 -11.34 19.34
N ALA A 205 16.78 -10.66 19.47
CA ALA A 205 16.84 -9.28 19.95
C ALA A 205 16.24 -8.27 18.96
N SER A 206 16.47 -8.44 17.66
CA SER A 206 15.86 -7.57 16.64
C SER A 206 14.37 -7.82 16.49
N ASN A 207 13.93 -9.08 16.50
CA ASN A 207 12.52 -9.46 16.51
C ASN A 207 11.77 -8.79 17.68
N HIS A 208 12.30 -8.95 18.90
CA HIS A 208 11.72 -8.36 20.09
C HIS A 208 11.56 -6.84 19.97
N ARG A 209 12.60 -6.14 19.50
CA ARG A 209 12.55 -4.69 19.27
C ARG A 209 11.51 -4.28 18.23
N MET A 210 11.39 -5.01 17.13
CA MET A 210 10.37 -4.71 16.10
C MET A 210 8.95 -4.89 16.65
N LEU A 211 8.72 -5.89 17.51
CA LEU A 211 7.42 -6.11 18.14
C LEU A 211 7.07 -5.06 19.21
N GLU A 212 8.05 -4.34 19.75
CA GLU A 212 7.84 -3.23 20.70
C GLU A 212 7.57 -1.88 20.02
N CYS A 213 7.81 -1.79 18.71
CA CYS A 213 7.58 -0.60 17.90
C CYS A 213 6.08 -0.38 17.60
N THR A 214 5.30 -0.06 18.63
CA THR A 214 3.83 0.04 18.54
C THR A 214 3.28 1.47 18.40
N GLY A 215 4.12 2.50 18.56
CA GLY A 215 3.74 3.89 18.35
C GLY A 215 3.44 4.21 16.88
N GLU A 216 2.65 5.27 16.62
CA GLU A 216 2.22 5.61 15.26
C GLU A 216 3.39 5.88 14.30
N VAL A 217 4.43 6.57 14.79
CA VAL A 217 5.63 6.92 14.01
C VAL A 217 6.41 5.67 13.67
N GLU A 218 6.61 4.80 14.66
CA GLU A 218 7.30 3.53 14.52
C GLU A 218 6.53 2.60 13.58
N MET A 219 5.20 2.51 13.72
CA MET A 219 4.35 1.71 12.86
C MET A 219 4.44 2.17 11.41
N ASN A 220 4.45 3.48 11.19
CA ASN A 220 4.60 4.04 9.85
C ASN A 220 5.96 3.65 9.24
N LYS A 221 7.03 3.66 10.04
CA LYS A 221 8.37 3.22 9.63
C LYS A 221 8.41 1.72 9.35
N LEU A 222 7.75 0.88 10.15
CA LEU A 222 7.69 -0.57 9.92
C LEU A 222 6.97 -0.88 8.61
N VAL A 223 5.75 -0.36 8.42
CA VAL A 223 4.93 -0.62 7.23
C VAL A 223 5.64 -0.13 5.96
N ASN A 224 6.12 1.11 5.95
CA ASN A 224 6.77 1.70 4.77
C ASN A 224 8.22 1.26 4.59
N GLY A 225 8.89 0.81 5.65
CA GLY A 225 10.24 0.27 5.61
C GLY A 225 10.26 -1.13 5.02
N PHE A 226 9.40 -2.04 5.49
CA PHE A 226 9.38 -3.42 5.01
C PHE A 226 8.71 -3.59 3.64
N TYR A 227 7.69 -2.78 3.34
CA TYR A 227 6.79 -3.07 2.23
C TYR A 227 6.50 -1.85 1.35
N ARG A 228 6.17 -0.69 1.95
CA ARG A 228 5.65 0.50 1.23
C ARG A 228 4.40 0.15 0.40
N PRO A 229 3.28 -0.19 1.07
CA PRO A 229 2.12 -0.73 0.39
C PRO A 229 1.42 0.27 -0.53
N GLU A 230 0.83 -0.27 -1.60
CA GLU A 230 0.08 0.48 -2.61
C GLU A 230 -1.37 -0.02 -2.66
N ILE A 231 -2.30 0.84 -2.25
CA ILE A 231 -3.74 0.59 -2.32
C ILE A 231 -4.26 1.05 -3.68
N LYS A 232 -5.19 0.29 -4.25
CA LYS A 232 -5.68 0.44 -5.61
C LYS A 232 -7.21 0.37 -5.61
N VAL A 233 -7.84 1.44 -6.09
CA VAL A 233 -9.30 1.53 -6.28
C VAL A 233 -9.58 1.64 -7.77
N ALA A 234 -10.49 0.82 -8.28
CA ALA A 234 -10.76 0.77 -9.71
C ALA A 234 -11.45 2.06 -10.20
N ARG A 235 -10.94 2.64 -11.28
CA ARG A 235 -11.50 3.73 -12.10
C ARG A 235 -11.64 5.11 -11.44
N HIS A 236 -12.22 5.16 -10.24
CA HIS A 236 -12.49 6.40 -9.53
C HIS A 236 -12.68 6.16 -8.04
N PHE A 237 -12.47 7.22 -7.26
CA PHE A 237 -12.70 7.24 -5.83
C PHE A 237 -13.41 8.54 -5.46
N PHE A 238 -14.48 8.42 -4.67
CA PHE A 238 -15.25 9.56 -4.17
C PHE A 238 -15.25 9.53 -2.64
N SER A 239 -15.12 10.70 -2.02
CA SER A 239 -15.25 10.83 -0.57
C SER A 239 -15.62 12.24 -0.16
N ASP A 240 -16.49 12.33 0.84
CA ASP A 240 -16.87 13.52 1.59
C ASP A 240 -16.06 13.67 2.90
N ASN A 241 -15.29 12.64 3.28
CA ASN A 241 -14.55 12.58 4.53
C ASN A 241 -13.05 12.41 4.27
N TYR A 242 -12.34 13.53 4.25
CA TYR A 242 -10.93 13.59 3.97
C TYR A 242 -10.22 14.64 4.81
N ARG A 243 -8.89 14.53 4.88
CA ARG A 243 -8.00 15.56 5.43
C ARG A 243 -7.03 16.01 4.36
N GLU A 244 -6.75 17.30 4.35
CA GLU A 244 -5.72 17.89 3.49
C GLU A 244 -4.43 18.10 4.26
N ALA A 245 -3.32 17.79 3.62
CA ALA A 245 -1.99 18.13 4.09
C ALA A 245 -1.23 18.82 2.96
N ALA A 246 -0.80 20.06 3.19
CA ALA A 246 0.12 20.74 2.30
C ALA A 246 1.48 20.04 2.35
N VAL A 247 2.05 19.75 1.18
CA VAL A 247 3.36 19.09 1.04
C VAL A 247 4.22 19.88 0.07
N ARG A 248 5.53 19.87 0.27
CA ARG A 248 6.46 20.50 -0.68
C ARG A 248 6.44 19.73 -2.00
N LYS A 249 6.33 20.43 -3.13
CA LYS A 249 6.51 19.79 -4.44
C LYS A 249 7.98 19.39 -4.58
N ASP A 250 8.25 18.12 -4.89
CA ASP A 250 9.62 17.63 -5.14
C ASP A 250 9.86 17.67 -6.65
N ASP A 251 10.60 18.68 -7.13
CA ASP A 251 10.89 18.90 -8.56
C ASP A 251 12.14 18.10 -9.02
N LYS A 252 12.45 16.97 -8.38
CA LYS A 252 13.57 16.12 -8.81
C LYS A 252 13.35 15.61 -10.24
N THR A 253 14.13 16.19 -11.14
CA THR A 253 14.41 15.79 -12.52
C THR A 253 15.02 14.40 -12.59
#